data_AF-A0A4R6RMW7-F1
#
_entry.id   AF-A0A4R6RMW7-F1
#
_cell.length_a   1.000
_cell.length_b   1.000
_cell.length_c   1.000
_cell.angle_alpha   90.00
_cell.angle_beta   90.00
_cell.angle_gamma   90.00
#
_symmetry.space_group_name_H-M   'P 1'
#
loop_
_entity.id
_entity.type
_entity.pdbx_description
1 polymer ?
#
loop_
_entity_poly.entity_id
_entity_poly.type
_entity_poly.pdbx_seq_one_letter_code
_entity_poly.pdbx_strand_id
1 'polypeptide(L)'
;MSRSTLSGDALTHRVRVWDAPLRAFHWLLLAAVAAAIATGLLGGEWMVWHGRAGIAIVGLIAFRLAWGLLGSETARFAQFLPGPGALLAHLRGRWQGIGHNPLGALSVVALLGLLAAQVGTGLFSNDDIAFAGPLSARVDEELVQSLTGWHHRLVNGLYALIALHVGAIGFYAAVKRVRLVPAMVTGWQEVPRSQLGPRPAHAGAFAVALCLGLLAAYAASGEWQTLWQGPAPSTSNATSTSDASSQAAQPASDGASAASGTATAAPAW
;
A
#
# COMPACT_ATOMS: atom_id res chain seq x y z
N MET A 1 60.67 -5.28 27.54
CA MET A 1 59.30 -5.42 28.09
C MET A 1 58.34 -4.57 27.26
N SER A 2 57.78 -5.14 26.19
CA SER A 2 56.80 -4.46 25.33
C SER A 2 55.41 -4.80 25.87
N ARG A 3 54.71 -3.82 26.46
CA ARG A 3 53.28 -3.96 26.79
C ARG A 3 52.52 -3.82 25.48
N SER A 4 52.11 -4.96 24.93
CA SER A 4 51.05 -5.04 23.94
C SER A 4 49.81 -4.35 24.49
N THR A 5 49.49 -3.19 23.92
CA THR A 5 48.19 -2.54 24.07
C THR A 5 47.13 -3.47 23.50
N LEU A 6 46.58 -4.34 24.34
CA LEU A 6 45.29 -4.97 24.12
C LEU A 6 44.25 -3.84 24.13
N SER A 7 44.12 -3.16 22.98
CA SER A 7 42.92 -2.41 22.65
C SER A 7 41.77 -3.38 22.87
N GLY A 8 40.91 -3.07 23.84
CA GLY A 8 39.67 -3.79 24.08
C GLY A 8 38.75 -3.58 22.89
N ASP A 9 39.06 -4.22 21.76
CA ASP A 9 38.10 -4.54 20.73
C ASP A 9 37.04 -5.36 21.45
N ALA A 10 35.92 -4.72 21.76
CA ALA A 10 34.72 -5.40 22.16
C ALA A 10 34.40 -6.39 21.05
N LEU A 11 34.83 -7.64 21.24
CA LEU A 11 34.74 -8.69 20.23
C LEU A 11 33.30 -8.71 19.72
N THR A 12 33.09 -8.32 18.47
CA THR A 12 31.77 -8.32 17.85
C THR A 12 31.51 -9.70 17.27
N HIS A 13 30.23 -10.05 17.13
CA HIS A 13 29.80 -11.24 16.41
C HIS A 13 28.59 -10.91 15.54
N ARG A 14 28.39 -11.70 14.48
CA ARG A 14 27.26 -11.51 13.58
C ARG A 14 26.04 -12.23 14.12
N VAL A 15 24.98 -11.46 14.36
CA VAL A 15 23.66 -11.98 14.72
C VAL A 15 22.66 -11.64 13.63
N ARG A 16 21.70 -12.54 13.43
CA ARG A 16 20.60 -12.32 12.50
C ARG A 16 19.53 -11.49 13.20
N VAL A 17 19.52 -10.19 12.93
CA VAL A 17 18.62 -9.23 13.57
C VAL A 17 17.28 -9.15 12.84
N TRP A 18 17.29 -9.22 11.51
CA TRP A 18 16.06 -9.21 10.71
C TRP A 18 15.78 -10.60 10.14
N ASP A 19 14.60 -11.14 10.49
CA ASP A 19 14.11 -12.40 9.94
C ASP A 19 13.83 -12.28 8.44
N ALA A 20 13.76 -13.43 7.75
CA ALA A 20 13.49 -13.45 6.31
C ALA A 20 12.12 -12.85 5.93
N PRO A 21 11.02 -13.19 6.64
CA PRO A 21 9.69 -12.69 6.31
C PRO A 21 9.57 -11.16 6.39
N LEU A 22 10.18 -10.52 7.38
CA LEU A 22 10.15 -9.06 7.54
C LEU A 22 10.90 -8.35 6.40
N ARG A 23 12.02 -8.93 5.94
CA ARG A 23 12.78 -8.38 4.80
C ARG A 23 11.99 -8.54 3.51
N ALA A 24 11.41 -9.71 3.27
CA ALA A 24 10.56 -9.97 2.12
C ALA A 24 9.38 -8.99 2.10
N PHE A 25 8.68 -8.83 3.22
CA PHE A 25 7.63 -7.83 3.37
C PHE A 25 8.11 -6.42 3.00
N HIS A 26 9.26 -5.98 3.53
CA HIS A 26 9.75 -4.63 3.29
C HIS A 26 10.01 -4.36 1.80
N TRP A 27 10.70 -5.28 1.11
CA TRP A 27 11.00 -5.13 -0.31
C TRP A 27 9.76 -5.27 -1.20
N LEU A 28 8.84 -6.18 -0.85
CA LEU A 28 7.55 -6.29 -1.55
C LEU A 28 6.70 -5.03 -1.36
N LEU A 29 6.67 -4.47 -0.15
CA LEU A 29 5.95 -3.23 0.13
C LEU A 29 6.55 -2.06 -0.66
N LEU A 30 7.88 -1.93 -0.66
CA LEU A 30 8.57 -0.91 -1.45
C LEU A 30 8.21 -1.01 -2.93
N ALA A 31 8.26 -2.22 -3.50
CA ALA A 31 7.92 -2.46 -4.90
C ALA A 31 6.45 -2.14 -5.19
N ALA A 32 5.53 -2.56 -4.32
CA ALA A 32 4.09 -2.31 -4.48
C ALA A 32 3.75 -0.82 -4.36
N VAL A 33 4.35 -0.10 -3.40
CA VAL A 33 4.17 1.35 -3.26
C VAL A 33 4.75 2.10 -4.46
N ALA A 34 5.94 1.72 -4.94
CA ALA A 34 6.52 2.32 -6.13
C ALA A 34 5.65 2.09 -7.37
N ALA A 35 5.12 0.88 -7.54
CA ALA A 35 4.19 0.54 -8.61
C ALA A 35 2.89 1.36 -8.50
N ALA A 36 2.29 1.47 -7.31
CA ALA A 36 1.09 2.26 -7.08
C ALA A 36 1.32 3.75 -7.43
N ILE A 37 2.44 4.33 -7.01
CA ILE A 37 2.78 5.72 -7.32
C ILE A 37 2.96 5.89 -8.83
N ALA A 38 3.79 5.06 -9.47
CA ALA A 38 4.08 5.18 -10.90
C ALA A 38 2.81 5.05 -11.76
N THR A 39 1.98 4.04 -11.47
CA THR A 39 0.75 3.79 -12.20
C THR A 39 -0.34 4.83 -11.93
N GLY A 40 -0.42 5.35 -10.70
CA GLY A 40 -1.33 6.45 -10.35
C GLY A 40 -0.95 7.76 -11.05
N LEU A 41 0.34 8.06 -11.17
CA LEU A 41 0.83 9.24 -11.88
C LEU A 41 0.63 9.13 -13.41
N LEU A 42 0.69 7.92 -13.97
CA LEU A 42 0.50 7.70 -15.41
C LEU A 42 -0.97 7.84 -15.83
N GLY A 43 -1.92 7.51 -14.95
CA GLY A 43 -3.35 7.63 -15.26
C GLY A 43 -3.86 6.62 -16.30
N GLY A 44 -5.13 6.77 -16.70
CA GLY A 44 -5.77 5.99 -17.76
C GLY A 44 -5.75 4.49 -17.50
N GLU A 45 -5.35 3.70 -18.51
CA GLU A 45 -5.26 2.23 -18.45
C GLU A 45 -4.37 1.71 -17.30
N TRP A 46 -3.42 2.52 -16.82
CA TRP A 46 -2.56 2.14 -15.70
C TRP A 46 -3.29 2.13 -14.36
N MET A 47 -4.48 2.74 -14.25
CA MET A 47 -5.21 2.80 -12.99
C MET A 47 -5.72 1.42 -12.53
N VAL A 48 -5.88 0.47 -13.46
CA VAL A 48 -6.12 -0.95 -13.13
C VAL A 48 -4.94 -1.52 -12.34
N TRP A 49 -3.71 -1.19 -12.73
CA TRP A 49 -2.50 -1.62 -12.02
C TRP A 49 -2.31 -0.87 -10.69
N HIS A 50 -2.71 0.40 -10.62
CA HIS A 50 -2.76 1.16 -9.36
C HIS A 50 -3.66 0.45 -8.35
N GLY A 51 -4.88 0.09 -8.74
CA GLY A 51 -5.82 -0.67 -7.92
C GLY A 51 -5.25 -2.01 -7.43
N ARG A 52 -4.66 -2.80 -8.34
CA ARG A 52 -4.01 -4.09 -8.00
C ARG A 52 -2.84 -3.92 -7.03
N ALA A 53 -2.03 -2.88 -7.21
CA ALA A 53 -0.96 -2.55 -6.29
C ALA A 53 -1.52 -2.15 -4.91
N GLY A 54 -2.62 -1.37 -4.87
CA GLY A 54 -3.35 -1.05 -3.65
C GLY A 54 -3.82 -2.29 -2.88
N ILE A 55 -4.45 -3.25 -3.56
CA ILE A 55 -4.89 -4.53 -2.96
C ILE A 55 -3.69 -5.32 -2.40
N ALA A 56 -2.58 -5.37 -3.14
CA ALA A 56 -1.36 -6.02 -2.66
C ALA A 56 -0.80 -5.34 -1.39
N ILE A 57 -0.82 -4.01 -1.33
CA ILE A 57 -0.40 -3.24 -0.15
C ILE A 57 -1.30 -3.56 1.05
N VAL A 58 -2.62 -3.66 0.88
CA VAL A 58 -3.55 -4.06 1.96
C VAL A 58 -3.14 -5.42 2.55
N GLY A 59 -2.91 -6.42 1.69
CA GLY A 59 -2.49 -7.75 2.14
C GLY A 59 -1.14 -7.73 2.85
N LEU A 60 -0.18 -6.96 2.33
CA LEU A 60 1.15 -6.80 2.95
C LEU A 60 1.05 -6.11 4.32
N ILE A 61 0.25 -5.05 4.46
CA ILE A 61 0.03 -4.37 5.75
C ILE A 61 -0.60 -5.34 6.76
N ALA A 62 -1.65 -6.06 6.36
CA ALA A 62 -2.28 -7.06 7.23
C ALA A 62 -1.30 -8.15 7.67
N PHE A 63 -0.49 -8.68 6.73
CA PHE A 63 0.61 -9.60 7.04
C PHE A 63 1.56 -8.98 8.07
N ARG A 64 2.00 -7.74 7.88
CA ARG A 64 2.95 -7.08 8.78
C ARG A 64 2.39 -6.83 10.17
N LEU A 65 1.11 -6.49 10.28
CA LEU A 65 0.43 -6.31 11.56
C LEU A 65 0.38 -7.65 12.30
N ALA A 66 -0.03 -8.73 11.64
CA ALA A 66 -0.03 -10.07 12.22
C ALA A 66 1.39 -10.53 12.61
N TRP A 67 2.37 -10.35 11.72
CA TRP A 67 3.77 -10.69 11.98
C TRP A 67 4.39 -9.84 13.11
N GLY A 68 3.92 -8.61 13.29
CA GLY A 68 4.34 -7.74 14.40
C GLY A 68 3.74 -8.09 15.75
N LEU A 69 2.82 -9.05 15.81
CA LEU A 69 2.29 -9.61 17.05
C LEU A 69 2.87 -11.01 17.30
N LEU A 70 2.93 -11.84 16.26
CA LEU A 70 3.24 -13.28 16.37
C LEU A 70 4.69 -13.63 16.01
N GLY A 71 5.35 -12.79 15.22
CA GLY A 71 6.64 -13.07 14.58
C GLY A 71 7.84 -13.10 15.53
N SER A 72 9.04 -12.93 14.96
CA SER A 72 10.29 -13.00 15.71
C SER A 72 10.39 -11.88 16.74
N GLU A 73 11.26 -12.05 17.74
CA GLU A 73 11.41 -11.08 18.82
C GLU A 73 11.68 -9.66 18.30
N THR A 74 12.52 -9.51 17.28
CA THR A 74 12.82 -8.21 16.65
C THR A 74 11.73 -7.68 15.73
N ALA A 75 10.81 -8.54 15.26
CA ALA A 75 9.69 -8.13 14.43
C ALA A 75 8.49 -7.59 15.22
N ARG A 76 8.41 -7.92 16.52
CA ARG A 76 7.26 -7.60 17.39
C ARG A 76 7.22 -6.12 17.78
N PHE A 77 6.05 -5.49 17.63
CA PHE A 77 5.87 -4.07 17.97
C PHE A 77 6.26 -3.76 19.43
N ALA A 78 5.89 -4.64 20.37
CA ALA A 78 6.21 -4.48 21.79
C ALA A 78 7.71 -4.43 22.09
N GLN A 79 8.56 -4.98 21.22
CA GLN A 79 10.01 -5.04 21.44
C GLN A 79 10.75 -3.83 20.91
N PHE A 80 10.18 -3.10 19.95
CA PHE A 80 10.86 -1.95 19.35
C PHE A 80 10.12 -0.61 19.49
N LEU A 81 8.86 -0.59 19.93
CA LEU A 81 8.19 0.66 20.25
C LEU A 81 8.85 1.31 21.48
N PRO A 82 9.44 2.51 21.34
CA PRO A 82 10.12 3.15 22.45
C PRO A 82 9.08 3.69 23.44
N GLY A 83 9.28 3.41 24.72
CA GLY A 83 8.61 4.16 25.78
C GLY A 83 9.08 5.63 25.80
N PRO A 84 8.33 6.54 26.44
CA PRO A 84 8.64 7.97 26.47
C PRO A 84 10.05 8.27 27.02
N GLY A 85 10.52 7.51 28.00
CA GLY A 85 11.88 7.62 28.54
C GLY A 85 12.97 7.23 27.55
N ALA A 86 12.75 6.20 26.73
CA ALA A 86 13.70 5.75 25.71
C ALA A 86 13.80 6.75 24.55
N LEU A 87 12.68 7.36 24.18
CA LEU A 87 12.66 8.45 23.19
C LEU A 87 13.46 9.66 23.70
N LEU A 88 13.25 10.07 24.95
CA LEU A 88 13.97 11.20 25.54
C LEU A 88 15.48 10.91 25.70
N ALA A 89 15.84 9.68 26.08
CA ALA A 89 17.24 9.25 26.14
C ALA A 89 17.91 9.26 24.76
N HIS A 90 17.17 8.91 23.70
CA HIS A 90 17.65 8.98 22.33
C HIS A 90 17.88 10.42 21.86
N LEU A 91 16.93 11.33 22.10
CA LEU A 91 17.08 12.75 21.78
C LEU A 91 18.27 13.40 22.52
N ARG A 92 18.63 12.86 23.69
CA ARG A 92 19.82 13.27 24.47
C ARG A 92 21.12 12.55 24.06
N GLY A 93 21.09 11.69 23.02
CA GLY A 93 22.25 10.96 22.53
C GLY A 93 22.72 9.80 23.41
N ARG A 94 21.90 9.32 24.35
CA ARG A 94 22.27 8.30 25.35
C ARG A 94 21.72 6.90 25.05
N TRP A 95 21.17 6.68 23.85
CA TRP A 95 20.54 5.41 23.49
C TRP A 95 21.57 4.38 22.98
N GLN A 96 21.52 3.16 23.54
CA GLN A 96 22.44 2.05 23.21
C GLN A 96 21.70 0.71 22.94
N GLY A 97 20.56 0.75 22.24
CA GLY A 97 19.78 -0.45 21.93
C GLY A 97 20.17 -1.16 20.63
N ILE A 98 19.73 -2.41 20.49
CA ILE A 98 19.85 -3.22 19.25
C ILE A 98 18.55 -3.10 18.46
N GLY A 99 18.63 -3.10 17.13
CA GLY A 99 17.45 -3.02 16.27
C GLY A 99 17.05 -1.58 15.97
N HIS A 100 15.76 -1.26 16.10
CA HIS A 100 15.27 0.07 15.75
C HIS A 100 15.64 1.09 16.82
N ASN A 101 16.34 2.12 16.36
CA ASN A 101 16.46 3.37 17.10
C ASN A 101 15.05 3.97 17.37
N PRO A 102 14.78 4.67 18.49
CA PRO A 102 13.44 5.19 18.80
C PRO A 102 12.81 6.04 17.69
N LEU A 103 13.60 6.89 17.02
CA LEU A 103 13.09 7.63 15.86
C LEU A 103 12.78 6.72 14.66
N GLY A 104 13.58 5.67 14.46
CA GLY A 104 13.31 4.67 13.43
C GLY A 104 12.03 3.89 13.71
N ALA A 105 11.78 3.52 14.97
CA ALA A 105 10.54 2.85 15.38
C ALA A 105 9.30 3.73 15.14
N LEU A 106 9.37 5.01 15.50
CA LEU A 106 8.30 5.97 15.20
C LEU A 106 8.07 6.12 13.69
N SER A 107 9.14 6.13 12.88
CA SER A 107 9.01 6.20 11.42
C SER A 107 8.23 5.00 10.84
N VAL A 108 8.43 3.79 11.38
CA VAL A 108 7.73 2.59 10.94
C VAL A 108 6.23 2.68 11.27
N VAL A 109 5.88 3.13 12.47
CA VAL A 109 4.47 3.31 12.86
C VAL A 109 3.80 4.39 12.02
N ALA A 110 4.47 5.51 11.80
CA ALA A 110 3.94 6.60 10.97
C ALA A 110 3.73 6.16 9.51
N LEU A 111 4.71 5.47 8.91
CA LEU A 111 4.59 4.95 7.54
C LEU A 111 3.49 3.88 7.42
N LEU A 112 3.40 2.94 8.36
CA LEU A 112 2.34 1.93 8.34
C LEU A 112 0.95 2.56 8.52
N GLY A 113 0.81 3.50 9.46
CA GLY A 113 -0.46 4.18 9.71
C GLY A 113 -0.91 5.02 8.53
N LEU A 114 0.00 5.81 7.94
CA LEU A 114 -0.33 6.65 6.79
C LEU A 114 -0.60 5.81 5.53
N LEU A 115 0.16 4.74 5.32
CA LEU A 115 -0.08 3.84 4.19
C LEU A 115 -1.40 3.06 4.35
N ALA A 116 -1.75 2.66 5.58
CA ALA A 116 -3.05 2.05 5.87
C ALA A 116 -4.20 3.04 5.61
N ALA A 117 -4.05 4.31 5.97
CA ALA A 117 -5.02 5.35 5.63
C ALA A 117 -5.11 5.56 4.12
N GLN A 118 -3.98 5.59 3.40
CA GLN A 118 -3.94 5.76 1.94
C GLN A 118 -4.70 4.64 1.21
N VAL A 119 -4.43 3.38 1.53
CA VAL A 119 -5.14 2.26 0.90
C VAL A 119 -6.58 2.18 1.38
N GLY A 120 -6.83 2.49 2.65
CA GLY A 120 -8.15 2.54 3.25
C GLY A 120 -9.08 3.52 2.54
N THR A 121 -8.60 4.74 2.21
CA THR A 121 -9.38 5.68 1.40
C THR A 121 -9.51 5.21 -0.05
N GLY A 122 -8.43 4.68 -0.64
CA GLY A 122 -8.41 4.23 -2.04
C GLY A 122 -9.35 3.06 -2.35
N LEU A 123 -9.62 2.19 -1.38
CA LEU A 123 -10.59 1.10 -1.47
C LEU A 123 -12.02 1.57 -1.78
N PHE A 124 -12.36 2.79 -1.39
CA PHE A 124 -13.67 3.41 -1.60
C PHE A 124 -13.64 4.54 -2.63
N SER A 125 -12.47 4.93 -3.13
CA SER A 125 -12.33 6.02 -4.09
C SER A 125 -12.86 5.63 -5.45
N ASN A 126 -13.37 6.62 -6.18
CA ASN A 126 -13.79 6.53 -7.56
C ASN A 126 -13.28 7.78 -8.29
N ASP A 127 -12.82 7.62 -9.53
CA ASP A 127 -12.42 8.73 -10.40
C ASP A 127 -13.41 8.97 -11.56
N ASP A 128 -14.55 8.26 -11.55
CA ASP A 128 -15.66 8.32 -12.50
C ASP A 128 -15.31 7.98 -13.96
N ILE A 129 -14.05 7.63 -14.25
CA ILE A 129 -13.54 7.50 -15.61
C ILE A 129 -12.79 6.18 -15.82
N ALA A 130 -11.79 5.89 -14.99
CA ALA A 130 -10.84 4.79 -15.21
C ALA A 130 -10.71 3.85 -14.00
N PHE A 131 -11.25 4.23 -12.83
CA PHE A 131 -11.09 3.49 -11.60
C PHE A 131 -12.24 3.68 -10.62
N ALA A 132 -12.85 2.55 -10.26
CA ALA A 132 -13.72 2.44 -9.11
C ALA A 132 -13.11 1.46 -8.11
N GLY A 133 -12.96 1.92 -6.86
CA GLY A 133 -12.50 1.11 -5.75
C GLY A 133 -13.46 -0.07 -5.49
N PRO A 134 -12.97 -1.25 -5.09
CA PRO A 134 -13.80 -2.45 -4.92
C PRO A 134 -14.97 -2.30 -3.93
N LEU A 135 -14.90 -1.31 -3.03
CA LEU A 135 -15.90 -1.05 -2.00
C LEU A 135 -16.71 0.25 -2.25
N SER A 136 -16.45 0.98 -3.34
CA SER A 136 -17.14 2.25 -3.63
C SER A 136 -18.66 2.08 -3.76
N ALA A 137 -19.12 0.97 -4.32
CA ALA A 137 -20.55 0.66 -4.49
C ALA A 137 -21.32 0.39 -3.19
N ARG A 138 -20.65 0.39 -2.02
CA ARG A 138 -21.27 0.12 -0.71
C ARG A 138 -21.53 1.37 0.12
N VAL A 139 -21.15 2.54 -0.38
CA VAL A 139 -21.20 3.82 0.33
C VAL A 139 -21.80 4.90 -0.55
N ASP A 140 -22.32 5.95 0.06
CA ASP A 140 -22.93 7.07 -0.65
C ASP A 140 -21.90 7.88 -1.44
N GLU A 141 -22.33 8.49 -2.54
CA GLU A 141 -21.48 9.22 -3.48
C GLU A 141 -20.71 10.38 -2.83
N GLU A 142 -21.33 11.10 -1.89
CA GLU A 142 -20.67 12.16 -1.11
C GLU A 142 -19.47 11.64 -0.31
N LEU A 143 -19.60 10.43 0.26
CA LEU A 143 -18.52 9.81 1.02
C LEU A 143 -17.39 9.35 0.08
N VAL A 144 -17.74 8.79 -1.09
CA VAL A 144 -16.77 8.42 -2.14
C VAL A 144 -15.94 9.64 -2.55
N GLN A 145 -16.59 10.75 -2.90
CA GLN A 145 -15.91 11.98 -3.30
C GLN A 145 -14.98 12.52 -2.19
N SER A 146 -15.44 12.50 -0.94
CA SER A 146 -14.64 12.91 0.22
C SER A 146 -13.40 12.01 0.40
N LEU A 147 -13.56 10.68 0.31
CA LEU A 147 -12.48 9.71 0.45
C LEU A 147 -11.48 9.81 -0.71
N THR A 148 -11.93 10.01 -1.95
CA THR A 148 -11.05 10.34 -3.10
C THR A 148 -10.23 11.60 -2.82
N GLY A 149 -10.86 12.67 -2.32
CA GLY A 149 -10.15 13.90 -1.94
C GLY A 149 -9.10 13.66 -0.85
N TRP A 150 -9.40 12.84 0.16
CA TRP A 150 -8.43 12.44 1.18
C TRP A 150 -7.30 11.59 0.61
N HIS A 151 -7.59 10.64 -0.28
CA HIS A 151 -6.58 9.83 -0.96
C HIS A 151 -5.52 10.70 -1.67
N HIS A 152 -5.96 11.75 -2.37
CA HIS A 152 -5.05 12.68 -3.05
C HIS A 152 -4.25 13.57 -2.08
N ARG A 153 -4.75 13.86 -0.88
CA ARG A 153 -4.01 14.65 0.12
C ARG A 153 -3.01 13.81 0.90
N LEU A 154 -3.41 12.60 1.28
CA LEU A 154 -2.60 11.68 2.09
C LEU A 154 -1.30 11.28 1.36
N VAL A 155 -1.32 11.21 0.02
CA VAL A 155 -0.13 10.88 -0.77
C VAL A 155 1.00 11.91 -0.59
N ASN A 156 0.67 13.19 -0.40
CA ASN A 156 1.68 14.23 -0.15
C ASN A 156 2.39 14.01 1.20
N GLY A 157 1.62 13.63 2.23
CA GLY A 157 2.19 13.22 3.51
C GLY A 157 3.05 11.96 3.37
N LEU A 158 2.63 11.01 2.51
CA LEU A 158 3.36 9.78 2.25
C LEU A 158 4.70 10.07 1.58
N TYR A 159 4.74 10.96 0.58
CA TYR A 159 5.98 11.43 -0.04
C TYR A 159 6.92 12.07 0.98
N ALA A 160 6.40 12.94 1.85
CA ALA A 160 7.20 13.58 2.88
C ALA A 160 7.81 12.55 3.85
N LEU A 161 7.03 11.57 4.31
CA LEU A 161 7.52 10.52 5.20
C LEU A 161 8.52 9.57 4.52
N ILE A 162 8.29 9.19 3.25
CA ILE A 162 9.23 8.37 2.47
C ILE A 162 10.55 9.13 2.30
N ALA A 163 10.50 10.41 1.91
CA ALA A 163 11.68 11.24 1.76
C ALA A 163 12.45 11.39 3.09
N LEU A 164 11.74 11.63 4.19
CA LEU A 164 12.32 11.68 5.53
C LEU A 164 12.98 10.35 5.92
N HIS A 165 12.32 9.23 5.64
CA HIS A 165 12.81 7.90 5.95
C HIS A 165 14.10 7.58 5.17
N VAL A 166 14.10 7.81 3.86
CA VAL A 166 15.30 7.61 3.01
C VAL A 166 16.41 8.58 3.39
N GLY A 167 16.08 9.84 3.69
CA GLY A 167 17.03 10.84 4.18
C GLY A 167 17.68 10.42 5.49
N ALA A 168 16.93 9.86 6.43
CA ALA A 168 17.46 9.32 7.68
C ALA A 168 18.42 8.15 7.42
N ILE A 169 18.10 7.25 6.49
CA ILE A 169 19.01 6.17 6.08
C ILE A 169 20.31 6.73 5.51
N GLY A 170 20.22 7.74 4.63
CA GLY A 170 21.37 8.45 4.07
C GLY A 170 22.23 9.12 5.14
N PHE A 171 21.60 9.78 6.12
CA PHE A 171 22.29 10.39 7.26
C PHE A 171 23.05 9.35 8.10
N TYR A 172 22.43 8.20 8.39
CA TYR A 172 23.10 7.11 9.12
C TYR A 172 24.29 6.55 8.33
N ALA A 173 24.15 6.41 7.00
CA ALA A 173 25.22 5.94 6.14
C ALA A 173 26.39 6.95 6.06
N ALA A 174 26.11 8.24 5.90
CA ALA A 174 27.12 9.27 5.68
C ALA A 174 27.75 9.77 6.98
N VAL A 175 26.94 10.11 7.99
CA VAL A 175 27.38 10.76 9.23
C VAL A 175 27.71 9.74 10.31
N LYS A 176 26.84 8.76 10.52
CA LYS A 176 27.08 7.71 11.53
C LYS A 176 27.95 6.56 11.01
N ARG A 177 28.26 6.53 9.71
CA ARG A 177 29.03 5.45 9.04
C ARG A 177 28.43 4.05 9.27
N VAL A 178 27.12 3.97 9.57
CA VAL A 178 26.40 2.72 9.78
C VAL A 178 25.58 2.42 8.54
N ARG A 179 25.90 1.32 7.85
CA ARG A 179 25.21 0.90 6.63
C ARG A 179 23.99 0.05 6.99
N LEU A 180 22.81 0.66 6.97
CA LEU A 180 21.54 -0.01 7.30
C LEU A 180 20.98 -0.86 6.16
N VAL A 181 21.21 -0.45 4.90
CA VAL A 181 20.68 -1.17 3.72
C VAL A 181 21.22 -2.59 3.59
N PRO A 182 22.54 -2.86 3.72
CA PRO A 182 23.06 -4.23 3.70
C PRO A 182 22.47 -5.11 4.81
N ALA A 183 22.16 -4.51 5.96
CA ALA A 183 21.53 -5.21 7.08
C ALA A 183 20.07 -5.61 6.75
N MET A 184 19.35 -4.80 5.97
CA MET A 184 18.00 -5.15 5.45
C MET A 184 18.00 -6.17 4.32
N VAL A 185 19.08 -6.27 3.53
CA VAL A 185 19.19 -7.29 2.47
C VAL A 185 19.61 -8.63 3.08
N THR A 186 20.69 -8.62 3.87
CA THR A 186 21.31 -9.85 4.38
C THR A 186 20.65 -10.32 5.68
N GLY A 187 20.10 -9.39 6.47
CA GLY A 187 19.53 -9.63 7.80
C GLY A 187 20.56 -9.69 8.93
N TRP A 188 21.84 -9.52 8.63
CA TRP A 188 22.93 -9.65 9.59
C TRP A 188 23.34 -8.29 10.14
N GLN A 189 23.60 -8.24 11.44
CA GLN A 189 24.18 -7.08 12.11
C GLN A 189 25.36 -7.54 12.98
N GLU A 190 26.39 -6.70 13.06
CA GLU A 190 27.52 -6.91 13.96
C GLU A 190 27.19 -6.29 15.32
N VAL A 191 27.25 -7.12 16.36
CA VAL A 191 26.79 -6.77 17.72
C VAL A 191 27.85 -7.22 18.74
N PRO A 192 28.11 -6.44 19.82
CA PRO A 192 29.02 -6.86 20.89
C PRO A 192 28.67 -8.27 21.42
N ARG A 193 29.68 -9.11 21.68
CA ARG A 193 29.48 -10.49 22.18
C ARG A 193 28.72 -10.61 23.50
N SER A 194 28.57 -9.53 24.25
CA SER A 194 27.77 -9.48 25.48
C SER A 194 26.26 -9.52 25.24
N GLN A 195 25.80 -9.36 23.98
CA GLN A 195 24.38 -9.32 23.64
C GLN A 195 23.95 -10.61 22.93
N LEU A 196 22.92 -11.27 23.46
CA LEU A 196 22.35 -12.49 22.87
C LEU A 196 21.57 -12.18 21.58
N GLY A 197 21.62 -13.11 20.63
CA GLY A 197 20.85 -13.01 19.39
C GLY A 197 19.33 -13.16 19.61
N PRO A 198 18.48 -12.55 18.77
CA PRO A 198 17.02 -12.62 18.92
C PRO A 198 16.46 -14.03 18.74
N ARG A 199 15.35 -14.33 19.41
CA ARG A 199 14.63 -15.60 19.21
C ARG A 199 13.90 -15.64 17.86
N PRO A 200 14.09 -16.70 17.04
CA PRO A 200 13.38 -16.85 15.78
C PRO A 200 11.89 -17.14 15.99
N ALA A 201 11.08 -16.80 14.99
CA ALA A 201 9.67 -17.14 14.96
C ALA A 201 9.43 -18.64 14.66
N HIS A 202 8.28 -19.15 15.09
CA HIS A 202 7.81 -20.49 14.75
C HIS A 202 7.09 -20.48 13.39
N ALA A 203 7.20 -21.58 12.63
CA ALA A 203 6.62 -21.69 11.29
C ALA A 203 5.08 -21.50 11.28
N GLY A 204 4.39 -21.92 12.36
CA GLY A 204 2.95 -21.70 12.50
C GLY A 204 2.55 -20.22 12.53
N ALA A 205 3.33 -19.35 13.17
CA ALA A 205 3.08 -17.90 13.14
C ALA A 205 3.18 -17.33 11.73
N PHE A 206 4.09 -17.87 10.91
CA PHE A 206 4.25 -17.42 9.53
C PHE A 206 3.04 -17.81 8.69
N ALA A 207 2.58 -19.06 8.80
CA ALA A 207 1.37 -19.52 8.12
C ALA A 207 0.15 -18.66 8.51
N VAL A 208 -0.06 -18.41 9.80
CA VAL A 208 -1.17 -17.55 10.28
C VAL A 208 -1.07 -16.14 9.70
N ALA A 209 0.10 -15.49 9.79
CA ALA A 209 0.28 -14.14 9.25
C ALA A 209 0.06 -14.09 7.74
N LEU A 210 0.54 -15.10 7.00
CA LEU A 210 0.35 -15.21 5.55
C LEU A 210 -1.12 -15.40 5.20
N CYS A 211 -1.83 -16.30 5.88
CA CYS A 211 -3.26 -16.51 5.69
C CYS A 211 -4.07 -15.24 5.96
N LEU A 212 -3.75 -14.50 7.03
CA LEU A 212 -4.40 -13.21 7.33
C LEU A 212 -4.12 -12.16 6.25
N GLY A 213 -2.88 -12.08 5.76
CA GLY A 213 -2.53 -11.17 4.65
C GLY A 213 -3.28 -11.50 3.36
N LEU A 214 -3.34 -12.78 2.99
CA LEU A 214 -4.06 -13.24 1.80
C LEU A 214 -5.58 -13.04 1.94
N LEU A 215 -6.14 -13.33 3.11
CA LEU A 215 -7.56 -13.11 3.39
C LEU A 215 -7.91 -11.62 3.30
N ALA A 216 -7.07 -10.73 3.84
CA ALA A 216 -7.28 -9.29 3.73
C ALA A 216 -7.21 -8.80 2.28
N ALA A 217 -6.25 -9.29 1.49
CA ALA A 217 -6.17 -8.97 0.06
C ALA A 217 -7.40 -9.46 -0.71
N TYR A 218 -7.87 -10.68 -0.43
CA TYR A 218 -9.07 -11.24 -1.04
C TYR A 218 -10.35 -10.48 -0.65
N ALA A 219 -10.48 -10.09 0.62
CA ALA A 219 -11.60 -9.26 1.05
C ALA A 219 -11.58 -7.88 0.37
N ALA A 220 -10.39 -7.29 0.24
CA ALA A 220 -10.15 -6.02 -0.43
C ALA A 220 -10.37 -6.05 -1.94
N SER A 221 -10.16 -7.18 -2.61
CA SER A 221 -10.38 -7.29 -4.06
C SER A 221 -11.85 -7.21 -4.45
N GLY A 222 -12.78 -7.47 -3.52
CA GLY A 222 -14.21 -7.49 -3.80
C GLY A 222 -14.66 -8.70 -4.64
N GLU A 223 -13.78 -9.63 -4.97
CA GLU A 223 -14.13 -10.82 -5.78
C GLU A 223 -15.18 -11.71 -5.09
N TRP A 224 -15.23 -11.71 -3.76
CA TRP A 224 -16.25 -12.40 -2.99
C TRP A 224 -17.68 -11.91 -3.30
N GLN A 225 -17.83 -10.71 -3.87
CA GLN A 225 -19.14 -10.15 -4.21
C GLN A 225 -19.77 -10.87 -5.41
N THR A 226 -18.97 -11.35 -6.37
CA THR A 226 -19.48 -12.10 -7.52
C THR A 226 -20.02 -13.48 -7.12
N LEU A 227 -19.51 -14.05 -6.02
CA LEU A 227 -20.01 -15.30 -5.45
C LEU A 227 -21.43 -15.16 -4.86
N TRP A 228 -21.83 -13.94 -4.48
CA TRP A 228 -23.16 -13.66 -3.92
C TRP A 228 -24.16 -13.13 -4.95
N GLN A 229 -23.67 -12.67 -6.11
CA GLN A 229 -24.51 -12.43 -7.28
C GLN A 229 -24.79 -13.80 -7.91
N GLY A 230 -25.93 -14.42 -7.57
CA GLY A 230 -26.34 -15.70 -8.14
C GLY A 230 -26.26 -15.70 -9.67
N PRO A 231 -26.19 -16.89 -10.33
CA PRO A 231 -26.04 -16.98 -11.78
C PRO A 231 -27.06 -16.08 -12.46
N ALA A 232 -26.59 -15.24 -13.39
CA ALA A 232 -27.42 -14.29 -14.12
C ALA A 232 -28.69 -15.00 -14.61
N PRO A 233 -29.89 -14.41 -14.44
CA PRO A 233 -31.10 -15.03 -14.95
C PRO A 233 -30.89 -15.31 -16.43
N SER A 234 -30.91 -16.59 -16.81
CA SER A 234 -30.83 -17.00 -18.20
C SER A 234 -31.91 -16.25 -18.95
N THR A 235 -31.53 -15.40 -19.90
CA THR A 235 -32.45 -14.72 -20.82
C THR A 235 -33.05 -15.77 -21.76
N SER A 236 -33.92 -16.62 -21.23
CA SER A 236 -34.81 -17.47 -22.02
C SER A 236 -35.98 -16.62 -22.49
N ASN A 237 -36.00 -16.38 -23.80
CA ASN A 237 -37.14 -15.93 -24.61
C ASN A 237 -37.64 -14.49 -24.47
N ALA A 238 -37.21 -13.66 -25.42
CA ALA A 238 -38.07 -12.63 -26.01
C ALA A 238 -37.93 -12.65 -27.55
N THR A 239 -38.15 -13.82 -28.16
CA THR A 239 -38.62 -13.86 -29.56
C THR A 239 -40.14 -13.87 -29.51
N SER A 240 -40.73 -12.72 -29.20
CA SER A 240 -42.14 -12.46 -29.49
C SER A 240 -42.20 -11.70 -30.80
N THR A 241 -42.38 -12.48 -31.87
CA THR A 241 -43.05 -12.16 -33.12
C THR A 241 -43.70 -10.77 -33.15
N SER A 242 -43.01 -9.78 -33.72
CA SER A 242 -43.58 -8.47 -34.08
C SER A 242 -43.90 -8.39 -35.58
N ASP A 243 -44.29 -9.52 -36.18
CA ASP A 243 -44.81 -9.60 -37.55
C ASP A 243 -46.33 -9.78 -37.49
N ALA A 244 -47.08 -8.67 -37.49
CA ALA A 244 -48.43 -8.56 -38.06
C ALA A 244 -49.13 -7.25 -37.65
N SER A 245 -48.68 -6.10 -38.18
CA SER A 245 -49.56 -4.94 -38.39
C SER A 245 -48.86 -3.86 -39.20
N SER A 246 -48.53 -4.18 -40.46
CA SER A 246 -48.04 -3.23 -41.46
C SER A 246 -48.80 -3.40 -42.78
N GLN A 247 -50.10 -3.12 -42.78
CA GLN A 247 -50.84 -2.80 -44.01
C GLN A 247 -52.23 -2.23 -43.72
N ALA A 248 -52.38 -0.90 -43.78
CA ALA A 248 -53.60 -0.24 -44.26
C ALA A 248 -53.35 1.26 -44.50
N ALA A 249 -53.37 1.61 -45.79
CA ALA A 249 -53.79 2.89 -46.38
C ALA A 249 -52.96 4.18 -46.16
N GLN A 250 -52.21 4.55 -47.22
CA GLN A 250 -52.07 5.96 -47.63
C GLN A 250 -53.35 6.42 -48.36
N PRO A 251 -53.57 7.75 -48.50
CA PRO A 251 -53.21 8.36 -49.78
C PRO A 251 -52.51 9.73 -49.67
N ALA A 252 -51.96 10.11 -50.82
CA ALA A 252 -51.10 11.25 -51.13
C ALA A 252 -51.73 12.65 -50.93
N SER A 253 -50.86 13.62 -50.69
CA SER A 253 -51.01 14.98 -51.23
C SER A 253 -49.63 15.63 -51.42
N ASP A 254 -49.35 15.96 -52.68
CA ASP A 254 -48.22 16.75 -53.15
C ASP A 254 -48.28 18.21 -52.65
N GLY A 255 -47.11 18.84 -52.49
CA GLY A 255 -46.99 20.27 -52.23
C GLY A 255 -45.54 20.75 -52.17
N ALA A 256 -45.08 21.36 -53.25
CA ALA A 256 -43.71 21.79 -53.54
C ALA A 256 -43.25 23.09 -52.82
N SER A 257 -41.99 23.45 -53.08
CA SER A 257 -41.30 24.76 -52.89
C SER A 257 -40.39 24.85 -51.64
N ALA A 258 -39.08 24.62 -51.76
CA ALA A 258 -38.05 25.58 -52.19
C ALA A 258 -37.88 26.80 -51.26
N ALA A 259 -36.72 26.90 -50.58
CA ALA A 259 -35.91 28.12 -50.49
C ALA A 259 -34.59 27.87 -49.74
N SER A 260 -33.53 28.31 -50.41
CA SER A 260 -32.15 28.52 -49.97
C SER A 260 -31.98 29.45 -48.77
N GLY A 261 -30.95 29.22 -47.96
CA GLY A 261 -30.49 30.16 -46.94
C GLY A 261 -29.12 29.80 -46.39
N THR A 262 -28.07 30.16 -47.12
CA THR A 262 -26.68 30.24 -46.64
C THR A 262 -26.54 31.39 -45.63
N ALA A 263 -25.96 31.14 -44.46
CA ALA A 263 -25.30 32.19 -43.67
C ALA A 263 -24.17 31.62 -42.78
N THR A 264 -22.98 32.07 -43.13
CA THR A 264 -21.68 31.96 -42.48
C THR A 264 -21.64 32.66 -41.10
N ALA A 265 -20.78 32.16 -40.20
CA ALA A 265 -19.83 32.90 -39.35
C ALA A 265 -19.86 32.66 -37.82
N ALA A 266 -18.84 31.90 -37.39
CA ALA A 266 -17.86 32.16 -36.32
C ALA A 266 -18.24 32.08 -34.81
N PRO A 267 -17.26 31.72 -33.94
CA PRO A 267 -17.48 31.34 -32.54
C PRO A 267 -17.16 32.48 -31.55
N ALA A 268 -17.68 32.37 -30.33
CA ALA A 268 -17.18 33.10 -29.17
C ALA A 268 -17.42 32.28 -27.89
N TRP A 269 -16.37 32.26 -27.06
CA TRP A 269 -16.17 31.71 -25.71
C TRP A 269 -16.19 30.18 -25.52
#